data_AF-A0A453M1Y1-F1
#
_entry.id   AF-A0A453M1Y1-F1
#
_cell.length_a   1.000
_cell.length_b   1.000
_cell.length_c   1.000
_cell.angle_alpha   90.00
_cell.angle_beta   90.00
_cell.angle_gamma   90.00
#
_symmetry.space_group_name_H-M   'P 1'
#
loop_
_entity.id
_entity.type
_entity.pdbx_description
1 polymer ?
#
loop_
_entity_poly.entity_id
_entity_poly.type
_entity_poly.pdbx_seq_one_letter_code
_entity_poly.pdbx_strand_id
1 'polypeptide(L)' 'TKVCASGAKARAGLLQIGSSGVETPALLLSTRKGLPAFMSPDLLSSLPLPDSLLLNVCPTHL' A
#
# COMPACT_ATOMS: atom_id res chain seq x y z
N THR A 1 -18.99 13.19 9.59
CA THR A 1 -17.99 12.12 9.43
C THR A 1 -18.67 10.79 9.72
N LYS A 2 -18.85 9.94 8.71
CA LYS A 2 -19.51 8.63 8.91
C LYS A 2 -18.49 7.66 9.49
N VAL A 3 -18.49 7.51 10.81
CA VAL A 3 -17.77 6.43 11.48
C VAL A 3 -18.54 5.13 11.21
N CYS A 4 -17.95 4.22 10.45
CA CYS A 4 -18.50 2.88 10.26
C CYS A 4 -18.28 2.06 11.54
N ALA A 5 -19.08 2.32 12.57
CA ALA A 5 -19.21 1.45 13.72
C ALA A 5 -20.39 0.50 13.48
N SER A 6 -20.13 -0.68 12.92
CA SER A 6 -21.05 -1.82 12.98
C SER A 6 -20.34 -3.12 12.60
N GLY A 7 -20.00 -3.91 13.61
CA GLY A 7 -19.54 -5.29 13.49
C GLY A 7 -18.05 -5.46 13.79
N ALA A 8 -17.73 -6.17 14.88
CA ALA A 8 -16.38 -6.55 15.30
C ALA A 8 -15.69 -7.56 14.34
N LYS A 9 -15.68 -7.24 13.04
CA LYS A 9 -15.10 -8.05 11.96
C LYS A 9 -13.89 -7.38 11.31
N ALA A 10 -13.52 -6.18 11.76
CA ALA A 10 -12.26 -5.57 11.35
C ALA A 10 -11.11 -6.49 11.78
N ARG A 11 -10.25 -6.85 10.83
CA ARG A 11 -9.10 -7.71 11.07
C ARG A 11 -7.84 -6.89 10.90
N ALA A 12 -6.90 -7.13 11.80
CA ALA A 12 -5.53 -6.65 11.74
C ALA A 12 -4.59 -7.85 11.71
N GLY A 13 -3.41 -7.68 11.14
CA GLY A 13 -2.43 -8.75 10.96
C GLY A 13 -1.36 -8.35 9.95
N LEU A 14 -0.45 -9.27 9.66
CA LEU A 14 0.68 -9.03 8.76
C LEU A 14 0.50 -9.82 7.47
N LEU A 15 0.57 -9.13 6.33
CA LEU A 15 0.62 -9.75 5.01
C LEU A 15 2.09 -9.91 4.59
N GLN A 16 2.55 -11.14 4.46
CA GLN A 16 3.91 -11.43 4.00
C GLN A 16 3.97 -11.48 2.47
N ILE A 17 4.76 -10.60 1.84
CA ILE A 17 5.01 -10.55 0.40
C ILE A 17 6.51 -10.73 0.16
N GLY A 18 6.93 -11.92 -0.27
CA GLY A 18 8.35 -12.26 -0.40
C GLY A 18 9.10 -12.05 0.92
N SER A 19 10.15 -11.23 0.90
CA SER A 19 10.92 -10.86 2.09
C SER A 19 10.34 -9.67 2.88
N SER A 20 9.24 -9.06 2.42
CA SER A 20 8.61 -7.88 3.05
C SER A 20 7.33 -8.24 3.79
N GLY A 21 7.03 -7.52 4.87
CA GLY A 21 5.77 -7.64 5.62
C GLY A 21 5.00 -6.32 5.56
N VAL A 22 3.68 -6.40 5.33
CA VAL A 22 2.77 -5.24 5.29
C VAL A 22 1.74 -5.40 6.41
N GLU A 23 1.76 -4.52 7.41
CA GLU A 23 0.74 -4.52 8.46
C GLU A 23 -0.63 -4.10 7.90
N THR A 24 -1.70 -4.72 8.38
CA THR A 24 -3.07 -4.43 7.96
C THR A 24 -3.85 -3.80 9.12
N PRO A 25 -4.72 -2.81 8.84
CA PRO A 25 -5.18 -2.36 7.52
C PRO A 25 -4.15 -1.51 6.76
N ALA A 26 -3.98 -1.78 5.46
CA ALA A 26 -3.10 -1.03 4.57
C ALA A 26 -3.83 -0.63 3.27
N LEU A 27 -3.33 0.43 2.61
CA LEU A 27 -3.83 0.89 1.32
C LEU A 27 -2.83 0.55 0.21
N LEU A 28 -3.29 -0.19 -0.80
CA LEU A 28 -2.48 -0.49 -2.00
C LEU A 28 -2.86 0.47 -3.13
N LEU A 29 -1.91 1.29 -3.56
CA LEU A 29 -2.03 2.12 -4.76
C LEU A 29 -1.32 1.42 -5.92
N SER A 30 -2.09 0.96 -6.90
CA SER A 30 -1.55 0.30 -8.10
C SER A 30 -1.66 1.19 -9.32
N THR A 31 -0.59 1.24 -10.10
CA THR A 31 -0.48 2.01 -11.33
C THR A 31 -0.06 1.12 -12.48
N ARG A 32 -0.70 1.26 -13.65
CA ARG A 32 -0.27 0.51 -14.84
C ARG A 32 0.94 1.12 -15.55
N LYS A 33 1.11 2.44 -15.46
CA LYS A 33 2.19 3.20 -16.10
C LYS A 33 2.57 4.38 -15.22
N GLY A 34 3.82 4.41 -14.76
CA GLY A 34 4.34 5.51 -13.93
C GLY A 34 3.50 5.75 -12.67
N LEU A 35 3.63 6.94 -12.09
CA LEU A 35 2.81 7.37 -10.95
C LEU A 35 1.48 7.99 -11.42
N PRO A 36 0.44 8.03 -10.56
CA PRO A 36 -0.77 8.78 -10.88
C PRO A 36 -0.43 10.24 -11.15
N ALA A 37 -1.12 10.90 -12.08
CA ALA A 37 -0.81 12.28 -12.51
C ALA A 37 -0.81 13.31 -11.37
N PHE A 38 -1.50 13.02 -10.26
CA PHE A 38 -1.56 13.88 -9.07
C PHE A 38 -0.45 13.62 -8.04
N MET A 39 0.40 12.61 -8.27
CA MET A 39 1.49 12.24 -7.35
C MET A 39 2.82 12.51 -8.03
N SER A 40 3.53 13.52 -7.54
CA SER A 40 4.87 13.83 -8.01
C SER A 40 5.89 12.78 -7.49
N PRO A 41 6.91 12.37 -8.27
CA PRO A 41 7.86 11.32 -7.86
C PRO A 41 8.63 11.61 -6.57
N ASP A 42 8.91 12.89 -6.29
CA ASP A 42 9.51 13.38 -5.05
C ASP A 42 8.62 13.18 -3.82
N LEU A 43 7.30 13.02 -3.99
CA LEU A 43 6.43 12.67 -2.87
C LEU A 43 6.69 11.26 -2.35
N LEU A 44 7.22 10.35 -3.18
CA LEU A 44 7.50 8.98 -2.76
C LEU A 44 8.60 8.92 -1.69
N SER A 45 9.62 9.77 -1.79
CA SER A 45 10.70 9.83 -0.79
C SER A 45 10.26 10.50 0.52
N SER A 46 9.13 11.23 0.50
CA SER A 46 8.53 11.83 1.69
C SER A 46 7.59 10.90 2.45
N LEU A 47 7.30 9.71 1.89
CA LEU A 47 6.41 8.75 2.54
C LEU A 47 7.04 8.23 3.85
N PRO A 48 6.25 8.05 4.92
CA PRO A 48 6.75 7.63 6.21
C PRO A 48 7.27 6.19 6.15
N LEU A 49 8.58 6.01 6.30
CA LEU A 49 9.16 4.70 6.60
C LEU A 49 9.03 4.39 8.10
N PRO A 50 8.69 3.15 8.49
CA PRO A 50 8.58 1.93 7.67
C PRO A 50 7.18 1.65 7.10
N ASP A 51 6.19 2.50 7.37
CA ASP A 51 4.77 2.22 7.13
C ASP A 51 4.39 2.21 5.64
N SER A 52 5.13 2.96 4.82
CA SER A 52 4.96 3.00 3.37
C SER A 52 6.00 2.13 2.67
N LEU A 53 5.53 1.20 1.83
CA LEU A 53 6.38 0.30 1.06
C LEU A 53 6.11 0.46 -0.44
N LEU A 54 7.17 0.59 -1.24
CA LEU A 54 7.08 0.62 -2.70
C LEU A 54 7.25 -0.80 -3.26
N LEU A 55 6.22 -1.28 -3.95
CA LEU A 55 6.21 -2.57 -4.62
C LEU A 55 6.14 -2.35 -6.14
N ASN A 56 7.20 -2.73 -6.86
CA ASN A 56 7.20 -2.76 -8.32
C ASN A 56 6.96 -4.20 -8.80
N VAL A 57 5.91 -4.40 -9.59
CA VAL A 57 5.59 -5.70 -10.19
C VAL A 57 5.86 -5.60 -11.70
N CYS A 58 6.97 -6.17 -12.15
CA CYS A 58 7.27 -6.29 -13.58
C CYS A 58 6.50 -7.49 -14.17
N PRO A 59 5.63 -7.29 -15.17
CA PRO A 59 4.83 -8.38 -15.76
C PRO A 59 5.63 -9.36 -16.63
N THR A 60 6.95 -9.18 -16.76
CA THR A 60 7.81 -9.98 -17.66
C THR A 60 8.26 -11.31 -17.06
N HIS A 61 7.83 -11.66 -15.85
CA HIS A 61 8.04 -12.98 -15.25
C HIS A 61 6.70 -13.52 -14.73
N LEU A 62 5.90 -14.10 -15.64
CA LEU A 62 4.85 -15.07 -15.32
C LEU A 62 5.28 -16.44 -15.85
#